data_AF-A0A7S3HT58-F1
#
_entry.id   AF-A0A7S3HT58-F1
#
_cell.length_a   1.000
_cell.length_b   1.000
_cell.length_c   1.000
_cell.angle_alpha   90.00
_cell.angle_beta   90.00
_cell.angle_gamma   90.00
#
_symmetry.space_group_name_H-M   'P 1'
#
loop_
_entity.id
_entity.type
_entity.pdbx_description
1 polymer ?
#
loop_
_entity_poly.entity_id
_entity_poly.type
_entity_poly.pdbx_seq_one_letter_code
_entity_poly.pdbx_strand_id
1 'polypeptide(L)'
;MSPVLLRNKSKRLAVKLVSSVQTGFRYWTHKSPLKRDTRVALLKYDPIVNRHVMFYETPISKPARKPRRPRPMAWFRWTGKNIQDLVKDVGRRHEQRGTF
;
A
#
# COMPACT_ATOMS: atom_id res chain seq x y z
N MET A 1 -18.12 1.63 -37.25
CA MET A 1 -18.10 1.38 -35.78
C MET A 1 -17.45 2.57 -35.10
N SER A 2 -18.11 3.21 -34.13
CA SER A 2 -17.56 4.41 -33.47
C SER A 2 -16.44 4.05 -32.48
N PRO A 3 -15.36 4.85 -32.38
CA PRO A 3 -14.22 4.58 -31.49
C PRO A 3 -14.59 4.66 -30.00
N VAL A 4 -15.73 5.28 -29.67
CA VAL A 4 -16.27 5.36 -28.29
C VAL A 4 -16.73 3.99 -27.79
N LEU A 5 -17.35 3.18 -28.65
CA LEU A 5 -17.80 1.82 -28.31
C LEU A 5 -16.61 0.84 -28.15
N LEU A 6 -15.47 1.13 -28.77
CA LEU A 6 -14.24 0.34 -28.67
C LEU A 6 -13.37 0.72 -27.45
N ARG A 7 -13.71 1.79 -26.72
CA ARG A 7 -12.88 2.32 -25.63
C ARG A 7 -13.12 1.58 -24.32
N ASN A 8 -12.39 0.49 -24.10
CA ASN A 8 -12.47 -0.29 -22.87
C ASN A 8 -11.84 0.46 -21.67
N LYS A 9 -12.67 1.05 -20.81
CA LYS A 9 -12.26 1.75 -19.57
C LYS A 9 -12.21 0.83 -18.33
N SER A 10 -12.29 -0.49 -18.50
CA SER A 10 -12.33 -1.41 -17.36
C SER A 10 -11.03 -1.37 -16.56
N LYS A 11 -11.10 -0.87 -15.32
CA LYS A 11 -9.97 -0.78 -14.39
C LYS A 11 -9.60 -2.18 -13.90
N ARG A 12 -8.73 -2.89 -14.62
CA ARG A 12 -8.27 -4.23 -14.21
C ARG A 12 -7.69 -4.20 -12.79
N LEU A 13 -8.06 -5.18 -11.96
CA LEU A 13 -7.59 -5.31 -10.59
C LEU A 13 -6.23 -6.00 -10.59
N ALA A 14 -5.19 -5.37 -10.05
CA ALA A 14 -3.93 -6.06 -9.78
C ALA A 14 -4.14 -7.07 -8.64
N VAL A 15 -3.63 -8.29 -8.79
CA VAL A 15 -3.71 -9.37 -7.81
C VAL A 15 -2.37 -10.07 -7.68
N LYS A 16 -2.12 -10.64 -6.49
CA LYS A 16 -0.90 -11.38 -6.18
C LYS A 16 -1.22 -12.87 -6.15
N LEU A 17 -0.45 -13.65 -6.89
CA LEU A 17 -0.51 -15.10 -6.92
C LEU A 17 0.68 -15.67 -6.16
N VAL A 18 0.45 -16.56 -5.20
CA VAL A 18 1.48 -17.19 -4.36
C VAL A 18 1.53 -18.70 -4.65
N SER A 19 2.74 -19.24 -4.69
CA SER A 19 2.98 -20.67 -4.93
C SER A 19 2.35 -21.54 -3.84
N SER A 20 1.69 -22.62 -4.25
CA SER A 20 1.12 -23.63 -3.33
C SER A 20 2.18 -24.39 -2.52
N VAL A 21 3.41 -24.46 -3.03
CA VAL A 21 4.54 -25.18 -2.39
C VAL A 21 5.23 -24.32 -1.31
N GLN A 22 4.65 -23.16 -0.96
CA GLN A 22 5.14 -22.28 0.13
C GLN A 22 6.61 -21.83 -0.01
N THR A 23 7.12 -21.77 -1.25
CA THR A 23 8.47 -21.29 -1.58
C THR A 23 8.65 -19.78 -1.35
N GLY A 24 7.55 -19.05 -1.14
CA GLY A 24 7.52 -17.60 -1.06
C GLY A 24 7.54 -16.90 -2.42
N PHE A 25 7.72 -17.64 -3.53
CA PHE A 25 7.69 -17.09 -4.87
C PHE A 25 6.28 -16.64 -5.25
N ARG A 26 6.18 -15.48 -5.93
CA ARG A 26 4.90 -14.83 -6.22
C ARG A 26 4.92 -14.08 -7.55
N TYR A 27 3.78 -14.12 -8.22
CA TYR A 27 3.51 -13.33 -9.42
C TYR A 27 2.53 -12.20 -9.14
N TRP A 28 2.61 -11.15 -9.95
CA TRP A 28 1.56 -10.15 -10.08
C TRP A 28 0.81 -10.36 -11.38
N THR A 29 -0.50 -10.30 -11.33
CA THR A 29 -1.35 -10.40 -12.51
C THR A 29 -2.51 -9.41 -12.42
N HIS A 30 -3.26 -9.29 -13.51
CA HIS A 30 -4.46 -8.46 -13.57
C HIS A 30 -5.69 -9.33 -13.76
N LYS A 31 -6.72 -9.14 -12.93
CA LYS A 31 -8.04 -9.77 -13.08
C LYS A 31 -9.12 -8.77 -13.48
N SER A 32 -10.16 -9.26 -14.13
CA SER A 32 -11.35 -8.45 -14.46
C SER A 32 -12.05 -8.02 -13.16
N PRO A 33 -12.50 -6.76 -13.05
CA PRO A 33 -13.28 -6.29 -11.90
C PRO A 33 -14.55 -7.10 -11.63
N LEU A 34 -15.14 -7.68 -12.68
CA LEU A 34 -16.32 -8.53 -12.59
C LEU A 34 -16.03 -9.86 -11.88
N LYS A 35 -14.76 -10.30 -11.87
CA LYS A 35 -14.30 -11.52 -11.20
C LYS A 35 -13.61 -11.20 -9.87
N ARG A 36 -14.01 -10.11 -9.20
CA ARG A 36 -13.38 -9.70 -7.93
C ARG A 36 -13.71 -10.64 -6.78
N ASP A 37 -14.92 -11.19 -6.78
CA ASP A 37 -15.47 -11.98 -5.67
C ASP A 37 -14.91 -13.41 -5.66
N THR A 38 -14.47 -13.91 -6.81
CA THR A 38 -13.80 -15.21 -6.93
C THR A 38 -12.28 -15.07 -6.85
N ARG A 39 -11.63 -16.05 -6.21
CA ARG A 39 -10.17 -16.17 -6.17
C ARG A 39 -9.70 -16.98 -7.36
N VAL A 40 -8.62 -16.53 -7.99
CA VAL A 40 -8.03 -17.20 -9.14
C VAL A 40 -7.01 -18.25 -8.69
N ALA A 41 -7.05 -19.43 -9.31
CA ALA A 41 -6.00 -20.45 -9.24
C ALA A 41 -5.45 -20.70 -10.64
N LEU A 42 -4.13 -20.65 -10.82
CA LEU A 42 -3.46 -20.86 -12.12
C LEU A 42 -2.28 -21.80 -11.96
N LEU A 43 -2.04 -22.66 -12.96
CA LEU A 43 -0.78 -23.36 -13.10
C LEU A 43 0.29 -22.41 -13.67
N LYS A 44 1.38 -22.21 -12.94
CA LYS A 44 2.52 -21.39 -13.36
C LYS A 44 3.82 -22.06 -12.93
N TYR A 45 4.91 -21.70 -13.60
CA TYR A 45 6.24 -22.16 -13.23
C TYR A 45 6.70 -21.53 -11.91
N ASP A 46 7.21 -22.34 -10.99
CA ASP A 46 7.93 -21.87 -9.81
C ASP A 46 9.44 -22.12 -10.02
N PRO A 47 10.26 -21.05 -10.17
CA PRO A 47 11.69 -21.20 -10.42
C PRO A 47 12.48 -21.75 -9.23
N ILE A 48 11.91 -21.77 -8.03
CA ILE A 48 12.58 -22.35 -6.86
C ILE A 48 12.45 -23.88 -6.89
N VAL A 49 11.31 -24.39 -7.35
CA VAL A 49 11.02 -25.84 -7.46
C VAL A 49 11.42 -26.40 -8.83
N ASN A 50 11.60 -25.53 -9.82
CA ASN A 50 11.79 -25.86 -11.22
C ASN A 50 10.66 -26.68 -11.84
N ARG A 51 9.42 -26.41 -11.43
CA ARG A 51 8.21 -27.14 -11.92
C ARG A 51 7.02 -26.20 -12.05
N HIS A 52 6.05 -26.60 -12.88
CA HIS A 52 4.74 -25.95 -12.91
C HIS A 52 3.90 -26.43 -11.72
N VAL A 53 3.49 -25.47 -10.89
CA VAL A 53 2.73 -25.72 -9.68
C VAL A 53 1.49 -24.83 -9.67
N MET A 54 0.54 -25.17 -8.81
CA MET A 54 -0.65 -24.35 -8.63
C MET A 54 -0.27 -23.08 -7.86
N PHE A 55 -0.71 -21.93 -8.35
CA PHE A 55 -0.62 -20.65 -7.67
C PHE A 55 -2.01 -20.16 -7.30
N TYR A 56 -2.16 -19.66 -6.07
CA TYR A 56 -3.42 -19.16 -5.55
C TYR A 56 -3.38 -17.65 -5.35
N GLU A 57 -4.49 -16.98 -5.63
CA GLU A 57 -4.67 -15.57 -5.31
C GLU A 57 -4.66 -15.33 -3.80
N THR A 58 -3.82 -14.39 -3.38
CA THR A 58 -3.72 -13.93 -1.99
C THR A 58 -4.23 -12.51 -1.85
N PRO A 59 -4.85 -12.16 -0.71
CA PRO A 59 -5.31 -10.81 -0.46
C PRO A 59 -4.12 -9.84 -0.48
N ILE A 60 -4.29 -8.70 -1.16
CA ILE A 60 -3.34 -7.61 -1.09
C ILE A 60 -3.52 -6.94 0.27
N SER A 61 -2.52 -7.05 1.14
CA SER A 61 -2.48 -6.32 2.40
C SER A 61 -2.56 -4.83 2.10
N LYS A 62 -3.46 -4.11 2.79
CA LYS A 62 -3.47 -2.64 2.76
C LYS A 62 -2.08 -2.17 3.20
N PRO A 63 -1.46 -1.22 2.49
CA PRO A 63 -0.18 -0.67 2.96
C PRO A 63 -0.38 -0.12 4.36
N ALA A 64 0.58 -0.36 5.25
CA ALA A 64 0.57 0.24 6.57
C ALA A 64 0.46 1.77 6.40
N ARG A 65 -0.48 2.39 7.12
CA ARG A 65 -0.61 3.85 7.12
C ARG A 65 0.68 4.41 7.72
N LYS A 66 1.51 5.05 6.90
CA LYS A 66 2.67 5.79 7.43
C LYS A 66 2.14 6.89 8.36
N PRO A 67 2.70 7.06 9.57
CA PRO A 67 2.30 8.17 10.43
C PRO A 67 2.51 9.47 9.66
N ARG A 68 1.54 10.38 9.75
CA ARG A 68 1.70 11.72 9.17
C ARG A 68 2.88 12.37 9.86
N ARG A 69 3.88 12.79 9.08
CA ARG A 69 4.96 13.62 9.63
C ARG A 69 4.33 14.89 10.20
N PRO A 70 4.65 15.29 11.45
CA PRO A 70 4.15 16.55 11.98
C PRO A 70 4.62 17.68 11.06
N ARG A 71 3.78 18.72 10.93
CA ARG A 71 4.17 19.90 10.17
C ARG A 71 5.38 20.57 10.84
N PRO A 72 6.27 21.20 10.06
CA PRO A 72 7.40 21.90 10.64
C PRO A 72 6.91 23.03 11.55
N MET A 73 7.62 23.27 12.65
CA MET A 73 7.25 24.30 13.64
C MET A 73 7.08 25.70 13.02
N ALA A 74 7.83 26.00 11.96
CA ALA A 74 7.68 27.24 11.20
C ALA A 74 6.24 27.47 10.68
N TRP A 75 5.54 26.40 10.31
CA TRP A 75 4.16 26.48 9.82
C TRP A 75 3.17 26.79 10.95
N PHE A 76 3.35 26.23 12.15
CA PHE A 76 2.53 26.56 13.32
C PHE A 76 2.73 28.03 13.73
N ARG A 77 3.97 28.51 13.70
CA ARG A 77 4.32 29.92 13.98
C ARG A 77 3.66 30.88 12.99
N TRP A 78 3.59 30.52 11.71
CA TRP A 78 3.01 31.36 10.66
C TRP A 78 1.47 31.37 10.66
N THR A 79 0.84 30.22 10.87
CA THR A 79 -0.63 30.11 10.79
C THR A 79 -1.36 30.36 12.11
N GLY A 80 -0.66 30.32 13.25
CA GLY A 80 -1.26 30.41 14.58
C GLY A 80 -2.13 29.20 14.96
N LYS A 81 -2.16 28.14 14.14
CA LYS A 81 -2.90 26.90 14.42
C LYS A 81 -2.01 25.93 15.22
N ASN A 82 -2.60 25.17 16.13
CA ASN A 82 -1.91 24.21 17.01
C ASN A 82 -0.79 24.83 17.88
N ILE A 83 -0.99 26.05 18.39
CA ILE A 83 -0.03 26.73 19.29
C ILE A 83 0.27 25.90 20.54
N GLN A 84 -0.70 25.16 21.07
CA GLN A 84 -0.50 24.29 22.24
C GLN A 84 0.59 23.23 22.00
N ASP A 85 0.66 22.65 20.80
CA ASP A 85 1.70 21.67 20.46
C ASP A 85 3.08 22.34 20.38
N LEU A 86 3.13 23.56 19.83
CA LEU A 86 4.35 24.37 19.81
C LEU A 86 4.84 24.69 21.23
N VAL A 87 3.93 25.10 22.12
CA VAL A 87 4.25 25.39 23.53
C VAL A 87 4.78 24.14 24.24
N LYS A 88 4.14 22.98 24.05
CA LYS A 88 4.61 21.70 24.60
C LYS A 88 6.01 21.32 24.11
N ASP A 89 6.29 21.49 22.82
CA ASP A 89 7.60 21.18 22.26
C ASP A 89 8.70 22.19 22.65
N VAL A 90 8.34 23.44 22.92
CA VAL A 90 9.26 24.43 23.50
C VAL A 90 9.55 24.09 24.96
N GLY A 91 8.51 23.84 25.77
CA GLY A 91 8.65 23.42 27.17
C GLY A 91 9.52 22.18 27.32
N ARG A 92 9.26 21.12 26.53
CA ARG A 92 10.09 19.91 26.50
C ARG A 92 11.56 20.20 26.18
N ARG A 93 11.84 21.14 25.25
CA ARG A 93 13.22 21.54 24.91
C ARG A 93 13.90 22.30 26.04
N HIS A 94 13.17 23.12 26.77
CA HIS A 94 13.67 23.84 27.95
C HIS A 94 14.00 22.87 29.09
N GLU A 95 13.10 21.94 29.40
CA GLU A 95 13.31 20.83 30.35
C GLU A 95 14.57 20.02 30.01
N GLN A 96 14.72 19.61 28.75
CA GLN A 96 15.88 18.84 28.28
C GLN A 96 17.20 19.61 28.40
N ARG A 97 17.17 20.93 28.23
CA ARG A 97 18.36 21.78 28.36
C ARG A 97 18.63 22.21 29.80
N GLY A 98 17.69 21.94 30.72
CA GLY A 98 17.76 22.41 32.11
C GLY A 98 17.63 23.93 32.24
N THR A 99 17.13 24.62 31.22
CA THR A 99 16.94 26.06 31.24
C THR A 99 15.48 26.36 31.57
N PHE A 100 15.19 26.51 32.85
CA PHE A 100 13.99 27.14 33.36
C PHE A 100 14.27 28.59 33.73
#